data_AF-A0AAX0KR69-F1
#
_entry.id   AF-A0AAX0KR69-F1
#
_cell.length_a   1.000
_cell.length_b   1.000
_cell.length_c   1.000
_cell.angle_alpha   90.00
_cell.angle_beta   90.00
_cell.angle_gamma   90.00
#
_symmetry.space_group_name_H-M   'P 1'
#
loop_
_entity.id
_entity.type
_entity.pdbx_description
1 polymer ?
#
loop_
_entity_poly.entity_id
_entity_poly.type
_entity_poly.pdbx_seq_one_letter_code
_entity_poly.pdbx_strand_id
1 'polypeptide(L)'
;MSRTPRSRLALQAVLFQCVKASETSNLLLVDPARELPSSLKEISGQAIQVLQYDQITAHKMVKLRPELVLAPLLSERFDILDLAKRLEEFGFSGKLRAYSRPLPNISAIRQEVRAAHPQLDFDIFTLPVDEFRDN
;
A
#
# COMPACT_ATOMS: atom_id res chain seq x y z
N MET A 1 -21.59 -2.95 22.92
CA MET A 1 -20.20 -3.45 23.04
C MET A 1 -19.74 -3.90 21.66
N SER A 2 -19.27 -2.96 20.86
CA SER A 2 -18.92 -3.16 19.45
C SER A 2 -17.61 -3.95 19.39
N ARG A 3 -17.69 -5.24 19.07
CA ARG A 3 -16.50 -6.07 18.86
C ARG A 3 -15.80 -5.54 17.61
N THR A 4 -14.71 -4.80 17.79
CA THR A 4 -13.79 -4.51 16.68
C THR A 4 -13.32 -5.85 16.14
N PRO A 5 -13.56 -6.16 14.85
CA PRO A 5 -13.11 -7.44 14.30
C PRO A 5 -11.58 -7.49 14.41
N ARG A 6 -11.05 -8.59 14.96
CA ARG A 6 -9.60 -8.80 15.18
C ARG A 6 -8.78 -8.61 13.89
N SER A 7 -9.41 -8.86 12.74
CA SER A 7 -8.96 -8.57 11.37
C SER A 7 -8.51 -7.11 11.19
N ARG A 8 -9.28 -6.16 11.72
CA ARG A 8 -8.99 -4.73 11.62
C ARG A 8 -7.77 -4.33 12.44
N LEU A 9 -7.57 -4.96 13.61
CA LEU A 9 -6.41 -4.72 14.47
C LEU A 9 -5.12 -5.28 13.88
N ALA A 10 -5.18 -6.47 13.24
CA ALA A 10 -4.01 -7.07 12.62
C ALA A 10 -3.57 -6.29 11.36
N LEU A 11 -4.54 -5.89 10.53
CA LEU A 11 -4.32 -5.01 9.39
C LEU A 11 -3.73 -3.67 9.85
N GLN A 12 -4.33 -3.05 10.87
CA GLN A 12 -3.79 -1.85 11.50
C GLN A 12 -2.38 -2.04 12.03
N ALA A 13 -2.06 -3.17 12.68
CA ALA A 13 -0.73 -3.40 13.26
C ALA A 13 0.36 -3.57 12.19
N VAL A 14 0.07 -4.30 11.10
CA VAL A 14 1.01 -4.47 9.97
C VAL A 14 1.25 -3.14 9.28
N LEU A 15 0.19 -2.40 9.01
CA LEU A 15 0.30 -1.07 8.41
C LEU A 15 0.97 -0.09 9.35
N PHE A 16 0.70 -0.17 10.65
CA PHE A 16 1.35 0.63 11.67
C PHE A 16 2.85 0.37 11.68
N GLN A 17 3.32 -0.88 11.57
CA GLN A 17 4.75 -1.16 11.43
C GLN A 17 5.34 -0.52 10.17
N CYS A 18 4.64 -0.58 9.04
CA CYS A 18 5.09 0.05 7.80
C CYS A 18 5.19 1.58 7.94
N VAL A 19 4.23 2.19 8.61
CA VAL A 19 4.14 3.64 8.79
C VAL A 19 5.06 4.14 9.90
N LYS A 20 5.19 3.43 11.03
CA LYS A 20 6.13 3.77 12.12
C LYS A 20 7.59 3.66 11.71
N ALA A 21 7.91 2.77 10.76
CA ALA A 21 9.26 2.70 10.19
C ALA A 21 9.63 3.98 9.41
N SER A 22 8.67 4.88 9.20
CA SER A 22 8.80 6.08 8.38
C SER A 22 8.53 7.31 9.26
N GLU A 23 9.57 7.83 9.93
CA GLU A 23 9.47 8.85 10.99
C GLU A 23 8.87 10.20 10.55
N THR A 24 8.75 10.48 9.25
CA THR A 24 8.30 11.78 8.70
C THR A 24 7.49 11.68 7.41
N SER A 25 6.92 10.52 7.09
CA SER A 25 6.57 10.25 5.69
C SER A 25 5.17 10.63 5.23
N ASN A 26 5.13 11.40 4.13
CA ASN A 26 3.94 11.62 3.33
C ASN A 26 3.52 10.28 2.71
N LEU A 27 2.47 9.67 3.28
CA LEU A 27 1.93 8.41 2.80
C LEU A 27 0.90 8.66 1.70
N LEU A 28 1.07 7.98 0.57
CA LEU A 28 0.05 7.88 -0.46
C LEU A 28 -0.53 6.48 -0.49
N LEU A 29 -1.84 6.39 -0.30
CA LEU A 29 -2.63 5.19 -0.52
C LEU A 29 -3.21 5.22 -1.94
N VAL A 30 -2.97 4.16 -2.71
CA VAL A 30 -3.55 3.98 -4.05
C VAL A 30 -4.59 2.87 -3.99
N ASP A 31 -5.82 3.19 -4.36
CA ASP A 31 -6.97 2.26 -4.33
C ASP A 31 -7.07 1.44 -3.03
N PRO A 32 -7.05 2.09 -1.85
CA PRO A 32 -7.20 1.36 -0.60
C PRO A 32 -8.59 0.73 -0.51
N ALA A 33 -8.67 -0.45 0.11
CA ALA A 33 -9.95 -0.99 0.58
C ALA A 33 -10.64 0.05 1.48
N ARG A 34 -11.97 0.14 1.41
CA ARG A 34 -12.77 1.25 2.01
C ARG A 34 -12.53 1.46 3.51
N GLU A 35 -12.10 0.44 4.24
CA GLU A 35 -11.85 0.45 5.68
C GLU A 35 -10.45 0.94 6.10
N LEU A 36 -9.47 0.88 5.19
CA LEU A 36 -8.07 1.24 5.43
C LEU A 36 -7.84 2.72 5.79
N PRO A 37 -8.35 3.71 5.04
CA PRO A 37 -7.93 5.09 5.23
C PRO A 37 -8.40 5.67 6.57
N SER A 38 -9.60 5.29 7.02
CA SER A 38 -10.16 5.71 8.31
C SER A 38 -9.32 5.20 9.47
N SER A 39 -8.89 3.94 9.40
CA SER A 39 -8.08 3.32 10.44
C SER A 39 -6.66 3.85 10.49
N LEU A 40 -6.04 4.17 9.35
CA LEU A 40 -4.70 4.75 9.35
C LEU A 40 -4.66 6.17 9.91
N LYS A 41 -5.67 7.00 9.59
CA LYS A 41 -5.76 8.38 10.12
C LYS A 41 -5.85 8.43 11.64
N GLU A 42 -6.57 7.49 12.24
CA GLU A 42 -6.75 7.42 13.69
C GLU A 42 -5.46 7.07 14.45
N ILE A 43 -4.54 6.36 13.79
CA ILE A 43 -3.37 5.75 14.45
C ILE A 43 -2.08 6.52 14.13
N SER A 44 -1.96 7.04 12.91
CA SER A 44 -0.67 7.54 12.42
C SER A 44 -0.42 9.00 12.75
N GLY A 45 -1.45 9.82 12.96
CA GLY A 45 -1.30 11.29 13.10
C GLY A 45 -0.65 12.01 11.90
N GLN A 46 -0.31 11.29 10.83
CA GLN A 46 0.38 11.79 9.65
C GLN A 46 -0.58 12.16 8.51
N ALA A 47 -0.10 12.97 7.57
CA ALA A 47 -0.83 13.38 6.38
C ALA A 47 -0.95 12.21 5.39
N ILE A 48 -2.03 11.43 5.53
CA ILE A 48 -2.36 10.33 4.61
C ILE A 48 -3.18 10.86 3.45
N GLN A 49 -2.63 10.73 2.24
CA GLN A 49 -3.30 11.05 1.00
C GLN A 49 -3.85 9.77 0.38
N VAL A 50 -5.09 9.83 -0.11
CA VAL A 50 -5.72 8.71 -0.81
C VAL A 50 -6.01 9.14 -2.23
N LEU A 51 -5.52 8.38 -3.20
CA LEU A 51 -5.81 8.56 -4.62
C LEU A 51 -6.29 7.25 -5.22
N GLN A 52 -7.07 7.37 -6.28
CA GLN A 52 -7.33 6.25 -7.19
C GLN A 52 -6.21 6.18 -8.23
N TYR A 53 -5.98 5.01 -8.82
CA TYR A 53 -4.98 4.80 -9.86
C TYR A 53 -5.09 5.82 -11.01
N ASP A 54 -6.30 6.07 -11.49
CA ASP A 54 -6.59 7.05 -12.56
C ASP A 54 -6.27 8.50 -12.17
N GLN A 55 -6.21 8.78 -10.87
CA GLN A 55 -5.93 10.11 -10.35
C GLN A 55 -4.44 10.37 -10.15
N ILE A 56 -3.58 9.36 -10.33
CA ILE A 56 -2.13 9.51 -10.21
C ILE A 56 -1.60 10.19 -11.46
N THR A 57 -1.10 11.40 -11.28
CA THR A 57 -0.49 12.21 -12.33
C THR A 57 0.84 12.77 -11.83
N ALA A 58 1.76 13.06 -12.75
CA ALA A 58 3.04 13.68 -12.42
C ALA A 58 2.87 14.95 -11.56
N HIS A 59 1.88 15.81 -11.87
CA HIS A 59 1.58 17.01 -11.09
C HIS A 59 1.22 16.68 -9.63
N LYS A 60 0.40 15.65 -9.38
CA LYS A 60 0.07 15.23 -8.01
C LYS A 60 1.28 14.62 -7.30
N MET A 61 2.13 13.87 -8.00
CA MET A 61 3.35 13.31 -7.40
C MET A 61 4.32 14.41 -6.96
N VAL A 62 4.51 15.44 -7.79
CA VAL A 62 5.34 16.60 -7.45
C VAL A 62 4.76 17.42 -6.29
N LYS A 63 3.43 17.58 -6.24
CA LYS A 63 2.74 18.35 -5.19
C LYS A 63 2.70 17.62 -3.86
N LEU A 64 2.37 16.33 -3.87
CA LEU A 64 2.22 15.53 -2.66
C LEU A 64 3.57 15.05 -2.11
N ARG A 65 4.58 14.90 -2.98
CA ARG A 65 5.89 14.30 -2.68
C ARG A 65 5.76 13.12 -1.71
N PRO A 66 5.06 12.05 -2.12
CA PRO A 66 4.96 10.88 -1.27
C PRO A 66 6.34 10.26 -1.10
N GLU A 67 6.68 9.88 0.12
CA GLU A 67 7.90 9.11 0.39
C GLU A 67 7.59 7.61 0.45
N LEU A 68 6.33 7.27 0.71
CA LEU A 68 5.83 5.91 0.78
C LEU A 68 4.51 5.84 0.01
N VAL A 69 4.47 4.95 -0.99
CA VAL A 69 3.25 4.60 -1.71
C VAL A 69 2.84 3.20 -1.28
N LEU A 70 1.60 3.09 -0.81
CA LEU A 70 1.00 1.82 -0.41
C LEU A 70 -0.19 1.52 -1.32
N ALA A 71 -0.18 0.33 -1.92
CA ALA A 71 -1.18 -0.09 -2.89
C ALA A 71 -1.49 -1.59 -2.75
N PRO A 72 -2.67 -2.06 -3.20
CA PRO A 72 -2.90 -3.49 -3.36
C PRO A 72 -1.94 -4.07 -4.41
N LEU A 73 -1.48 -5.30 -4.18
CA LEU A 73 -0.64 -6.03 -5.16
C LEU A 73 -1.37 -6.23 -6.49
N LEU A 74 -2.67 -6.47 -6.41
CA LEU A 74 -3.58 -6.61 -7.53
C LEU A 74 -4.92 -5.97 -7.17
N SER A 75 -5.45 -5.17 -8.08
CA SER A 75 -6.78 -4.58 -8.00
C SER A 75 -7.55 -4.81 -9.29
N GLU A 76 -8.84 -4.48 -9.31
CA GLU A 76 -9.64 -4.52 -10.54
C GLU A 76 -9.18 -3.50 -11.60
N ARG A 77 -8.38 -2.50 -11.20
CA ARG A 77 -7.97 -1.38 -12.07
C ARG A 77 -6.54 -1.48 -12.56
N PHE A 78 -5.65 -2.07 -11.78
CA PHE A 78 -4.22 -2.17 -12.06
C PHE A 78 -3.59 -3.31 -11.27
N ASP A 79 -2.47 -3.81 -11.77
CA ASP A 79 -1.52 -4.60 -11.00
C ASP A 79 -0.31 -3.77 -10.56
N ILE A 80 0.43 -4.26 -9.57
CA ILE A 80 1.52 -3.49 -8.98
C ILE A 80 2.63 -3.11 -9.98
N LEU A 81 2.82 -3.85 -11.08
CA LEU A 81 3.82 -3.53 -12.10
C LEU A 81 3.38 -2.31 -12.91
N ASP A 82 2.09 -2.23 -13.26
CA ASP A 82 1.54 -1.03 -13.91
C ASP A 82 1.74 0.22 -13.04
N LEU A 83 1.48 0.11 -11.73
CA LEU A 83 1.70 1.20 -10.79
C LEU A 83 3.19 1.54 -10.65
N ALA A 84 4.05 0.53 -10.51
CA ALA A 84 5.50 0.70 -10.40
C ALA A 84 6.06 1.45 -11.62
N LYS A 85 5.73 0.98 -12.83
CA LYS A 85 6.10 1.62 -14.09
C LYS A 85 5.65 3.08 -14.13
N ARG A 86 4.40 3.34 -13.79
CA ARG A 86 3.83 4.70 -13.80
C ARG A 86 4.52 5.63 -12.80
N LEU A 87 4.90 5.12 -11.63
CA LEU A 87 5.65 5.86 -10.62
C LEU A 87 7.08 6.18 -11.11
N GLU A 88 7.76 5.23 -11.73
CA GLU A 88 9.07 5.46 -12.36
C GLU A 88 9.01 6.48 -13.50
N GLU A 89 8.00 6.41 -14.36
CA GLU A 89 7.77 7.41 -15.42
C GLU A 89 7.58 8.83 -14.86
N PHE A 90 7.10 8.95 -13.62
CA PHE A 90 6.96 10.23 -12.92
C PHE A 90 8.18 10.60 -12.06
N GLY A 91 9.24 9.79 -12.08
CA GLY A 91 10.47 10.03 -11.31
C GLY A 91 10.31 9.83 -9.80
N PHE A 92 9.36 8.98 -9.38
CA PHE A 92 9.18 8.65 -7.97
C PHE A 92 10.39 7.87 -7.44
N SER A 93 10.99 8.38 -6.37
CA SER A 93 12.17 7.80 -5.71
C SER A 93 11.89 7.32 -4.28
N GLY A 94 10.61 7.20 -3.92
CA GLY A 94 10.20 6.74 -2.59
C GLY A 94 10.10 5.21 -2.50
N LYS A 95 9.53 4.75 -1.41
CA LYS A 95 9.27 3.33 -1.15
C LYS A 95 7.92 2.94 -1.71
N LEU A 96 7.87 1.88 -2.51
CA LEU A 96 6.62 1.27 -2.95
C LEU A 96 6.37 0.02 -2.11
N ARG A 97 5.19 -0.06 -1.51
CA ARG A 97 4.77 -1.21 -0.72
C ARG A 97 3.47 -1.73 -1.26
N ALA A 98 3.44 -3.01 -1.59
CA ALA A 98 2.23 -3.71 -1.94
C ALA A 98 1.64 -4.41 -0.72
N TYR A 99 0.34 -4.58 -0.68
CA TYR A 99 -0.31 -5.52 0.24
C TYR A 99 -1.17 -6.52 -0.53
N SER A 100 -1.19 -7.78 -0.09
CA SER A 100 -2.08 -8.79 -0.65
C SER A 100 -2.59 -9.75 0.40
N ARG A 101 -3.64 -10.50 0.06
CA ARG A 101 -3.98 -11.74 0.78
C ARG A 101 -2.82 -12.75 0.67
N PRO A 102 -2.71 -13.74 1.56
CA PRO A 102 -1.66 -14.76 1.46
C PRO A 102 -1.70 -15.46 0.11
N LEU A 103 -0.56 -15.40 -0.60
CA LEU A 103 -0.36 -16.06 -1.89
C LEU A 103 0.73 -17.13 -1.74
N PRO A 104 0.59 -18.28 -2.43
CA PRO A 104 1.52 -19.41 -2.29
C PRO A 104 2.96 -19.06 -2.69
N ASN A 105 3.17 -18.08 -3.57
CA ASN A 105 4.49 -17.73 -4.13
C ASN A 105 4.83 -16.23 -4.04
N ILE A 106 4.49 -15.58 -2.92
CA ILE A 106 4.71 -14.13 -2.77
C ILE A 106 6.17 -13.69 -2.94
N SER A 107 7.11 -14.56 -2.56
CA SER A 107 8.55 -14.33 -2.73
C SER A 107 8.98 -14.30 -4.20
N ALA A 108 8.32 -15.07 -5.08
CA ALA A 108 8.58 -15.05 -6.51
C ALA A 108 8.08 -13.72 -7.11
N ILE A 109 6.85 -13.31 -6.77
CA ILE A 109 6.26 -12.05 -7.21
C ILE A 109 7.13 -10.86 -6.77
N ARG A 110 7.60 -10.87 -5.52
CA ARG A 110 8.51 -9.83 -5.02
C ARG A 110 9.80 -9.72 -5.85
N GLN A 111 10.37 -10.86 -6.24
CA GLN A 111 11.58 -10.87 -7.07
C GLN A 111 11.31 -10.39 -8.49
N GLU A 112 10.19 -10.79 -9.10
CA GLU A 112 9.76 -10.34 -10.41
C GLU A 112 9.63 -8.81 -10.46
N VAL A 113 8.92 -8.22 -9.49
CA VAL A 113 8.74 -6.76 -9.43
C VAL A 113 10.07 -6.04 -9.22
N ARG A 114 10.94 -6.55 -8.34
CA ARG A 114 12.27 -5.96 -8.11
C ARG A 114 13.20 -6.12 -9.33
N ALA A 115 13.06 -7.20 -10.09
CA ALA A 115 13.82 -7.41 -11.30
C ALA A 115 13.36 -6.49 -12.44
N ALA A 116 12.05 -6.24 -12.54
CA ALA A 116 11.47 -5.33 -13.51
C ALA A 116 11.76 -3.85 -13.17
N HIS A 117 11.75 -3.50 -11.88
CA HIS A 117 11.88 -2.13 -11.39
C HIS A 117 12.97 -2.02 -10.31
N PRO A 118 14.26 -2.20 -10.65
CA PRO A 118 15.35 -2.26 -9.68
C PRO A 118 15.63 -0.93 -8.96
N GLN A 119 15.13 0.19 -9.50
CA GLN A 119 15.29 1.51 -8.87
C GLN A 119 14.23 1.77 -7.80
N LEU A 120 13.11 1.03 -7.80
CA LEU A 120 12.08 1.15 -6.78
C LEU A 120 12.39 0.30 -5.55
N ASP A 121 12.31 0.91 -4.37
CA ASP A 121 12.33 0.17 -3.12
C ASP A 121 10.97 -0.52 -2.93
N PHE A 122 10.87 -1.75 -3.44
CA PHE A 122 9.64 -2.55 -3.45
C PHE A 122 9.61 -3.65 -2.37
N ASP A 123 8.50 -3.80 -1.67
CA ASP A 123 8.25 -4.94 -0.78
C ASP A 123 6.74 -5.26 -0.69
N ILE A 124 6.40 -6.49 -0.30
CA ILE A 124 5.02 -6.99 -0.25
C ILE A 124 4.68 -7.41 1.17
N PHE A 125 3.57 -6.87 1.68
CA PHE A 125 3.00 -7.25 2.96
C PHE A 125 1.83 -8.21 2.76
N THR A 126 1.92 -9.36 3.42
CA THR A 126 0.80 -10.28 3.51
C THR A 126 -0.16 -9.79 4.59
N LEU A 127 -1.38 -9.47 4.18
CA LEU A 127 -2.47 -9.22 5.12
C LEU A 127 -2.98 -10.57 5.62
N PRO A 128 -3.10 -10.78 6.94
CA PRO A 128 -3.73 -11.98 7.46
C PRO A 128 -5.19 -12.00 6.97
N VAL A 129 -5.55 -13.06 6.22
CA VAL A 129 -6.95 -13.36 5.93
C VAL A 129 -7.56 -13.84 7.24
N ASP A 130 -8.47 -13.04 7.77
CA ASP A 130 -9.45 -13.54 8.72
C ASP A 130 -10.40 -14.39 7.88
N GLU A 131 -10.47 -15.69 8.16
CA GLU A 131 -11.53 -16.54 7.65
C GLU A 131 -12.85 -15.93 8.13
N PHE A 132 -13.41 -14.99 7.37
CA PHE A 132 -14.83 -14.70 7.42
C PHE A 132 -15.48 -15.99 6.92
N ARG A 133 -15.73 -16.87 7.88
CA ARG A 133 -16.62 -18.01 7.74
C ARG A 133 -17.98 -17.40 7.45
N ASP A 134 -18.28 -17.27 6.16
CA ASP A 134 -19.63 -17.00 5.69
C ASP A 134 -20.47 -18.18 6.18
N ASN A 135 -21.33 -17.91 7.15
CA ASN A 135 -22.37 -18.82 7.61
C ASN A 135 -23.64 -18.02 7.93
#